data_AF-A0A3M1YKS6-F1
#
_entry.id   AF-A0A3M1YKS6-F1
#
_cell.length_a   1.000
_cell.length_b   1.000
_cell.length_c   1.000
_cell.angle_alpha   90.00
_cell.angle_beta   90.00
_cell.angle_gamma   90.00
#
_symmetry.space_group_name_H-M   'P 1'
#
loop_
_entity.id
_entity.type
_entity.pdbx_description
1 polymer ?
#
loop_
_entity_poly.entity_id
_entity_poly.type
_entity_poly.pdbx_seq_one_letter_code
_entity_poly.pdbx_strand_id
1 'polypeptide(L)'
;IAIGFILVNILFFFFSSTMRGGTSLIYVIIFPVFWGITLIAVSILAFKNRKTWFEKSISLSTIILLIFCTPLPLLVFAELIKPKISRSGTSYWSEDGETLKTETWIYKPGQIAAKKYWTLETENWTEKSEDEFKRDSIWVYFDKNGDTLKTEYYENDKLIKAIEK
;
A
#
# COMPACT_ATOMS: atom_id res chain seq x y z
N ILE A 1 -8.95 -15.55 22.08
CA ILE A 1 -7.84 -15.84 21.15
C ILE A 1 -8.01 -15.04 19.87
N ALA A 2 -9.07 -15.23 19.08
CA ALA A 2 -9.31 -14.50 17.83
C ALA A 2 -9.29 -12.97 17.99
N ILE A 3 -10.00 -12.41 18.98
CA ILE A 3 -9.98 -10.96 19.26
C ILE A 3 -8.57 -10.47 19.58
N GLY A 4 -7.83 -11.19 20.42
CA GLY A 4 -6.45 -10.87 20.75
C GLY A 4 -5.52 -10.93 19.53
N PHE A 5 -5.68 -11.95 18.68
CA PHE A 5 -4.93 -12.08 17.43
C PHE A 5 -5.20 -10.91 16.49
N ILE A 6 -6.46 -10.51 16.31
CA ILE A 6 -6.85 -9.37 15.48
C ILE A 6 -6.26 -8.07 16.05
N LEU A 7 -6.37 -7.84 17.36
CA LEU A 7 -5.80 -6.66 18.02
C LEU A 7 -4.28 -6.57 17.86
N VAL A 8 -3.57 -7.69 18.02
CA VAL A 8 -2.13 -7.75 17.82
C VAL A 8 -1.76 -7.43 16.37
N ASN A 9 -2.48 -7.98 15.39
CA ASN A 9 -2.24 -7.66 13.97
C ASN A 9 -2.53 -6.18 13.65
N ILE A 10 -3.60 -5.61 14.21
CA ILE A 10 -3.93 -4.19 14.04
C ILE A 10 -2.83 -3.31 14.65
N LEU A 11 -2.38 -3.61 15.87
CA LEU A 11 -1.29 -2.88 16.53
C LEU A 11 0.00 -2.95 15.70
N PHE A 12 0.36 -4.14 15.21
CA PHE A 12 1.54 -4.28 14.36
C PHE A 12 1.40 -3.55 13.03
N PHE A 13 0.21 -3.52 12.42
CA PHE A 13 -0.05 -2.75 11.20
C PHE A 13 0.08 -1.24 11.45
N PHE A 14 -0.49 -0.71 12.53
CA PHE A 14 -0.34 0.70 12.88
C PHE A 14 1.12 1.04 13.16
N PHE A 15 1.82 0.20 13.91
CA PHE A 15 3.22 0.42 14.24
C PHE A 15 4.14 0.33 13.02
N SER A 16 3.86 -0.57 12.07
CA SER A 16 4.62 -0.61 10.81
C SER A 16 4.33 0.59 9.93
N SER A 17 3.10 1.12 9.95
CA SER A 17 2.71 2.30 9.16
C SER A 17 3.38 3.60 9.62
N THR A 18 3.82 3.69 10.88
CA THR A 18 4.53 4.86 11.41
C THR A 18 6.04 4.79 11.22
N MET A 19 6.58 3.63 10.85
CA MET A 19 8.01 3.43 10.64
C MET A 19 8.43 3.81 9.21
N ARG A 20 9.49 4.62 9.09
CA ARG A 20 10.09 5.01 7.80
C ARG A 20 11.40 4.26 7.56
N GLY A 21 11.61 3.78 6.33
CA GLY A 21 12.86 3.16 5.90
C GLY A 21 13.05 1.72 6.37
N GLY A 22 14.30 1.32 6.63
CA GLY A 22 14.71 -0.08 6.85
C GLY A 22 14.11 -0.77 8.09
N THR A 23 13.66 -0.03 9.09
CA THR A 23 12.95 -0.58 10.26
C THR A 23 11.59 -1.19 9.88
N SER A 24 10.97 -0.77 8.78
CA SER A 24 9.75 -1.42 8.26
C SER A 24 10.02 -2.83 7.69
N LEU A 25 11.24 -3.10 7.21
CA LEU A 25 11.61 -4.39 6.62
C LEU A 25 11.69 -5.52 7.65
N ILE A 26 11.98 -5.22 8.91
CA ILE A 26 12.05 -6.26 9.96
C ILE A 26 10.69 -6.95 10.15
N TYR A 27 9.60 -6.22 9.89
CA TYR A 27 8.25 -6.76 10.00
C TYR A 27 7.93 -7.79 8.90
N VAL A 28 8.63 -7.75 7.77
CA VAL A 28 8.54 -8.79 6.73
C VAL A 28 8.97 -10.15 7.27
N ILE A 29 9.81 -10.18 8.31
CA ILE A 29 10.24 -11.42 8.98
C ILE A 29 9.36 -11.71 10.22
N ILE A 30 9.06 -10.69 11.03
CA ILE A 30 8.28 -10.86 12.27
C ILE A 30 6.87 -11.37 11.97
N PHE A 31 6.18 -10.83 10.96
CA PHE A 31 4.80 -11.25 10.64
C PHE A 31 4.68 -12.73 10.28
N PRO A 32 5.48 -13.29 9.34
CA PRO A 32 5.46 -14.72 9.04
C PRO A 32 5.76 -15.61 10.26
N VAL A 33 6.73 -15.22 11.09
CA VAL A 33 7.08 -15.98 12.31
C VAL A 33 5.91 -15.97 13.30
N PHE A 34 5.34 -14.80 13.56
CA PHE A 34 4.18 -14.64 14.44
C PHE A 34 2.97 -15.47 13.96
N TRP A 35 2.66 -15.41 12.66
CA TRP A 35 1.59 -16.21 12.06
C TRP A 35 1.87 -17.70 12.15
N GLY A 36 3.11 -18.14 11.88
CA GLY A 36 3.52 -19.53 12.01
C GLY A 36 3.32 -20.07 13.43
N ILE A 37 3.80 -19.36 14.44
CA ILE A 37 3.65 -19.74 15.86
C ILE A 37 2.16 -19.79 16.25
N THR A 38 1.38 -18.80 15.84
CA THR A 38 -0.06 -18.75 16.15
C THR A 38 -0.79 -19.93 15.51
N LEU A 39 -0.49 -20.24 14.26
CA LEU A 39 -1.14 -21.34 13.52
C LEU A 39 -0.82 -22.70 14.17
N ILE A 40 0.43 -22.91 14.62
CA ILE A 40 0.83 -24.10 15.39
C ILE A 40 0.04 -24.18 16.71
N ALA A 41 0.03 -23.08 17.50
CA ALA A 41 -0.64 -23.06 18.79
C ALA A 41 -2.16 -23.32 18.68
N VAL A 42 -2.82 -22.67 17.72
CA VAL A 42 -4.25 -22.85 17.44
C VAL A 42 -4.55 -24.25 16.94
N SER A 43 -3.68 -24.84 16.11
CA SER A 43 -3.85 -26.21 15.60
C SER A 43 -3.75 -27.24 16.73
N ILE A 44 -2.78 -27.10 17.64
CA ILE A 44 -2.64 -27.97 18.81
C ILE A 44 -3.88 -27.85 19.71
N LEU A 45 -4.34 -26.62 19.97
CA LEU A 45 -5.51 -26.37 20.80
C LEU A 45 -6.80 -26.95 20.18
N ALA A 46 -6.98 -26.79 18.86
CA ALA A 46 -8.09 -27.35 18.11
C ALA A 46 -8.06 -28.89 18.13
N PHE A 47 -6.88 -29.50 17.99
CA PHE A 47 -6.73 -30.95 18.04
C PHE A 47 -7.07 -31.52 19.43
N LYS A 48 -6.61 -30.86 20.51
CA LYS A 48 -6.91 -31.28 21.89
C LYS A 48 -8.41 -31.17 22.20
N ASN A 49 -9.07 -30.10 21.75
CA ASN A 49 -10.47 -29.83 22.05
C ASN A 49 -11.44 -30.29 20.95
N ARG A 50 -10.98 -31.11 19.99
CA ARG A 50 -11.71 -31.42 18.76
C ARG A 50 -13.13 -31.94 18.98
N LYS A 51 -13.34 -32.75 20.03
CA LYS A 51 -14.63 -33.37 20.34
C LYS A 51 -15.68 -32.33 20.72
N THR A 52 -15.27 -31.29 21.44
CA THR A 52 -16.15 -30.20 21.86
C THR A 52 -16.28 -29.17 20.75
N TRP A 53 -15.17 -28.77 20.13
CA TRP A 53 -15.13 -27.65 19.18
C TRP A 53 -15.73 -27.96 17.82
N PHE A 54 -15.70 -29.22 17.39
CA PHE A 54 -16.30 -29.67 16.13
C PHE A 54 -17.59 -30.49 16.34
N GLU A 55 -18.26 -30.27 17.46
CA GLU A 55 -19.63 -30.77 17.65
C GLU A 55 -20.58 -30.10 16.65
N LYS A 56 -21.57 -30.86 16.14
CA LYS A 56 -22.47 -30.41 15.05
C LYS A 56 -23.12 -29.05 15.30
N SER A 57 -23.45 -28.73 16.56
CA SER A 57 -24.12 -27.49 16.97
C SER A 57 -23.24 -26.24 16.83
N ILE A 58 -21.92 -26.35 17.03
CA ILE A 58 -21.00 -25.20 17.08
C ILE A 58 -19.85 -25.28 16.06
N SER A 59 -19.75 -26.38 15.31
CA SER A 59 -18.68 -26.64 14.34
C SER A 59 -18.49 -25.51 13.32
N LEU A 60 -19.58 -24.94 12.78
CA LEU A 60 -19.51 -23.84 11.82
C LEU A 60 -18.90 -22.58 12.44
N SER A 61 -19.36 -22.19 13.63
CA SER A 61 -18.85 -21.03 14.36
C SER A 61 -17.37 -21.21 14.73
N THR A 62 -16.97 -22.43 15.12
CA THR A 62 -15.57 -22.77 15.38
C THR A 62 -14.72 -22.61 14.12
N ILE A 63 -15.17 -23.13 12.96
CA ILE A 63 -14.44 -23.02 11.70
C ILE A 63 -14.25 -21.55 11.32
N ILE A 64 -15.30 -20.73 11.41
CA ILE A 64 -15.22 -19.29 11.15
C ILE A 64 -14.20 -18.65 12.10
N LEU A 65 -14.29 -18.92 13.40
CA LEU A 65 -13.37 -18.36 14.40
C LEU A 65 -11.90 -18.76 14.13
N LEU A 66 -11.67 -20.00 13.67
CA LEU A 66 -10.33 -20.48 13.28
C LEU A 66 -9.80 -19.75 12.05
N ILE A 67 -10.63 -19.50 11.02
CA ILE A 67 -10.24 -18.68 9.86
C ILE A 67 -9.84 -17.27 10.31
N PHE A 68 -10.55 -16.68 11.26
CA PHE A 68 -10.21 -15.36 11.81
C PHE A 68 -8.93 -15.34 12.67
N CYS A 69 -8.41 -16.50 13.06
CA CYS A 69 -7.11 -16.66 13.71
C CYS A 69 -5.95 -16.86 12.70
N THR A 70 -6.22 -16.79 11.40
CA THR A 70 -5.19 -16.87 10.34
C THR A 70 -4.95 -15.48 9.74
N PRO A 71 -3.88 -15.28 8.95
CA PRO A 71 -3.70 -14.03 8.20
C PRO A 71 -4.75 -13.78 7.10
N LEU A 72 -5.62 -14.75 6.78
CA LEU A 72 -6.60 -14.65 5.68
C LEU A 72 -7.49 -13.40 5.75
N PRO A 73 -8.17 -13.07 6.87
CA PRO A 73 -9.03 -11.89 6.92
C PRO A 73 -8.26 -10.60 6.66
N LEU A 74 -7.01 -10.51 7.13
CA LEU A 74 -6.16 -9.35 6.92
C LEU A 74 -5.73 -9.23 5.46
N LEU A 75 -5.38 -10.35 4.80
CA LEU A 75 -5.06 -10.38 3.38
C LEU A 75 -6.27 -10.01 2.50
N VAL A 76 -7.45 -10.54 2.83
CA VAL A 76 -8.71 -10.20 2.14
C VAL A 76 -9.03 -8.73 2.32
N PHE A 77 -8.97 -8.23 3.56
CA PHE A 77 -9.20 -6.81 3.83
C PHE A 77 -8.21 -5.93 3.09
N ALA A 78 -6.91 -6.27 3.12
CA ALA A 78 -5.87 -5.55 2.39
C ALA A 78 -6.16 -5.49 0.89
N GLU A 79 -6.65 -6.58 0.27
CA GLU A 79 -7.04 -6.56 -1.15
C GLU A 79 -8.26 -5.66 -1.41
N LEU A 80 -9.26 -5.68 -0.52
CA LEU A 80 -10.47 -4.87 -0.65
C LEU A 80 -10.20 -3.36 -0.55
N ILE A 81 -9.22 -2.95 0.24
CA ILE A 81 -8.87 -1.52 0.42
C ILE A 81 -7.81 -1.02 -0.57
N LYS A 82 -7.24 -1.88 -1.42
CA LYS A 82 -6.20 -1.45 -2.36
C LYS A 82 -6.77 -0.39 -3.32
N PRO A 83 -6.09 0.76 -3.48
CA PRO A 83 -6.57 1.81 -4.36
C PRO A 83 -6.60 1.31 -5.81
N LYS A 84 -7.58 1.80 -6.58
CA LYS A 84 -7.73 1.47 -8.01
C LYS A 84 -6.54 1.96 -8.85
N ILE A 85 -5.91 3.03 -8.39
CA ILE A 85 -4.71 3.63 -8.99
C ILE A 85 -3.62 3.65 -7.92
N SER A 86 -2.44 3.18 -8.27
CA SER A 86 -1.27 3.19 -7.38
C SER A 86 -0.05 3.72 -8.10
N ARG A 87 0.85 4.37 -7.36
CA ARG A 87 2.15 4.80 -7.88
C ARG A 87 3.00 3.57 -8.18
N SER A 88 3.41 3.39 -9.43
CA SER A 88 4.29 2.29 -9.85
C SER A 88 5.76 2.62 -9.69
N GLY A 89 6.12 3.90 -9.75
CA GLY A 89 7.50 4.33 -9.61
C GLY A 89 7.66 5.84 -9.52
N THR A 90 8.81 6.24 -8.99
CA THR A 90 9.29 7.61 -8.94
C THR A 90 10.71 7.63 -9.51
N SER A 91 11.05 8.66 -10.29
CA SER A 91 12.39 8.88 -10.82
C SER A 91 12.78 10.33 -10.66
N TYR A 92 14.06 10.59 -10.46
CA TYR A 92 14.63 11.91 -10.29
C TYR A 92 15.75 12.09 -11.31
N TRP A 93 15.74 13.21 -12.01
CA TRP A 93 16.72 13.56 -13.04
C TRP A 93 17.22 14.97 -12.77
N SER A 94 18.51 15.13 -12.55
CA SER A 94 19.12 16.42 -12.26
C SER A 94 19.91 16.90 -13.48
N GLU A 95 19.63 18.11 -13.94
CA GLU A 95 20.27 18.75 -15.11
C GLU A 95 20.16 20.28 -14.97
N ASP A 96 21.21 21.00 -15.38
CA ASP A 96 21.27 22.46 -15.44
C ASP A 96 20.88 23.20 -14.14
N GLY A 97 21.29 22.70 -12.97
CA GLY A 97 20.96 23.34 -11.69
C GLY A 97 19.58 22.98 -11.13
N GLU A 98 18.79 22.16 -11.84
CA GLU A 98 17.43 21.75 -11.45
C GLU A 98 17.32 20.23 -11.30
N THR A 99 16.29 19.77 -10.59
CA THR A 99 15.90 18.36 -10.53
C THR A 99 14.44 18.18 -10.92
N LEU A 100 14.22 17.39 -11.98
CA LEU A 100 12.92 16.91 -12.40
C LEU A 100 12.56 15.60 -11.69
N LYS A 101 11.46 15.62 -10.95
CA LYS A 101 10.84 14.42 -10.37
C LYS A 101 9.70 13.97 -11.27
N THR A 102 9.69 12.68 -11.62
CA THR A 102 8.59 12.04 -12.36
C THR A 102 7.96 10.95 -11.51
N GLU A 103 6.63 10.95 -11.41
CA GLU A 103 5.87 9.83 -10.85
C GLU A 103 4.98 9.18 -11.92
N THR A 104 5.05 7.86 -12.01
CA THR A 104 4.14 7.06 -12.83
C THR A 104 3.10 6.40 -11.94
N TRP A 105 1.83 6.58 -12.30
CA TRP A 105 0.69 5.99 -11.63
C TRP A 105 0.00 5.03 -12.59
N ILE A 106 -0.43 3.87 -12.10
CA ILE A 106 -1.04 2.81 -12.90
C ILE A 106 -2.40 2.40 -12.35
N TYR A 107 -3.33 2.04 -13.23
CA TYR A 107 -4.50 1.24 -12.90
C TYR A 107 -4.05 -0.19 -12.58
N LYS A 108 -4.80 -0.89 -11.72
CA LYS A 108 -4.76 -2.36 -11.74
C LYS A 108 -5.57 -2.87 -12.95
N PRO A 109 -5.02 -3.73 -13.84
CA PRO A 109 -3.85 -4.61 -13.65
C PRO A 109 -2.47 -4.08 -14.10
N GLY A 110 -2.34 -2.89 -14.69
CA GLY A 110 -1.01 -2.32 -14.96
C GLY A 110 -0.94 -1.15 -15.94
N GLN A 111 -2.05 -0.76 -16.56
CA GLN A 111 -2.09 0.34 -17.52
C GLN A 111 -1.73 1.67 -16.85
N ILE A 112 -1.01 2.54 -17.55
CA ILE A 112 -0.67 3.88 -17.03
C ILE A 112 -1.96 4.69 -16.85
N ALA A 113 -2.16 5.21 -15.65
CA ALA A 113 -3.27 6.09 -15.30
C ALA A 113 -2.86 7.56 -15.31
N ALA A 114 -1.63 7.87 -14.87
CA ALA A 114 -1.11 9.22 -14.94
C ALA A 114 0.43 9.23 -14.97
N LYS A 115 0.97 10.27 -15.60
CA LYS A 115 2.37 10.68 -15.47
C LYS A 115 2.39 12.10 -14.94
N LYS A 116 3.08 12.31 -13.83
CA LYS A 116 3.14 13.60 -13.13
C LYS A 116 4.58 14.02 -12.97
N TYR A 117 4.81 15.31 -13.09
CA TYR A 117 6.12 15.91 -13.16
C TYR A 117 6.19 17.09 -12.19
N TRP A 118 7.30 17.21 -11.48
CA TRP A 118 7.60 18.30 -10.54
C TRP A 118 9.02 18.76 -10.73
N THR A 119 9.28 20.01 -10.40
CA THR A 119 10.59 20.64 -10.54
C THR A 119 11.08 21.12 -9.19
N LEU A 120 12.39 21.02 -8.98
CA LEU A 120 13.10 21.53 -7.83
C LEU A 120 14.31 22.33 -8.33
N GLU A 121 14.46 23.56 -7.85
CA GLU A 121 15.55 24.49 -8.24
C GLU A 121 16.89 24.14 -7.53
N THR A 122 17.29 22.87 -7.58
CA THR A 122 18.61 22.40 -7.16
C THR A 122 18.90 21.01 -7.72
N GLU A 123 20.18 20.68 -7.97
CA GLU A 123 20.62 19.32 -8.33
C GLU A 123 20.71 18.39 -7.11
N ASN A 124 20.98 18.91 -5.91
CA ASN A 124 21.09 18.09 -4.70
C ASN A 124 19.72 17.84 -4.07
N TRP A 125 18.93 16.97 -4.70
CA TRP A 125 17.60 16.60 -4.22
C TRP A 125 17.60 15.66 -3.01
N THR A 126 18.71 14.97 -2.73
CA THR A 126 18.75 13.93 -1.69
C THR A 126 18.61 14.47 -0.25
N GLU A 127 18.89 15.75 -0.05
CA GLU A 127 18.76 16.44 1.24
C GLU A 127 17.44 17.21 1.36
N LYS A 128 16.59 17.14 0.34
CA LYS A 128 15.40 17.97 0.18
C LYS A 128 14.14 17.21 0.52
N SER A 129 13.16 17.91 1.09
CA SER A 129 11.88 17.30 1.42
C SER A 129 10.96 17.23 0.20
N GLU A 130 10.06 16.25 0.19
CA GLU A 130 9.15 16.01 -0.94
C GLU A 130 8.19 17.19 -1.23
N ASP A 131 7.94 18.04 -0.25
CA ASP A 131 7.14 19.26 -0.36
C ASP A 131 7.90 20.44 -0.98
N GLU A 132 9.22 20.37 -1.12
CA GLU A 132 10.02 21.38 -1.85
C GLU A 132 9.88 21.24 -3.38
N PHE A 133 9.37 20.11 -3.88
CA PHE A 133 9.11 19.89 -5.30
C PHE A 133 7.83 20.63 -5.74
N LYS A 134 7.99 21.68 -6.53
CA LYS A 134 6.87 22.48 -7.06
C LYS A 134 6.24 21.79 -8.27
N ARG A 135 4.92 21.90 -8.41
CA ARG A 135 4.26 21.58 -9.69
C ARG A 135 4.55 22.71 -10.67
N ASP A 136 5.60 22.52 -11.45
CA ASP A 136 6.05 23.47 -12.46
C ASP A 136 6.28 22.75 -13.80
N SER A 137 5.29 21.95 -14.19
CA SER A 137 5.40 21.06 -15.34
C SER A 137 4.04 20.53 -15.79
N ILE A 138 4.03 19.48 -16.61
CA ILE A 138 2.86 18.91 -17.25
C ILE A 138 2.41 17.66 -16.50
N TRP A 139 1.12 17.50 -16.21
CA TRP A 139 0.56 16.26 -15.71
C TRP A 139 -0.38 15.67 -16.77
N VAL A 140 -0.18 14.41 -17.12
CA VAL A 140 -0.96 13.72 -18.16
C VAL A 140 -1.73 12.58 -17.54
N TYR A 141 -3.03 12.50 -17.84
CA TYR A 141 -3.95 11.49 -17.34
C TYR A 141 -4.49 10.66 -18.50
N PHE A 142 -4.61 9.36 -18.27
CA PHE A 142 -5.02 8.40 -19.28
C PHE A 142 -6.24 7.61 -18.80
N ASP A 143 -7.06 7.18 -19.75
CA ASP A 143 -8.13 6.23 -19.50
C ASP A 143 -7.56 4.81 -19.37
N LYS A 144 -8.45 3.82 -19.18
CA LYS A 144 -8.03 2.42 -19.06
C LYS A 144 -7.55 1.80 -20.37
N ASN A 145 -7.82 2.43 -21.51
CA ASN A 145 -7.39 2.00 -22.84
C ASN A 145 -6.03 2.60 -23.22
N GLY A 146 -5.57 3.61 -22.48
CA GLY A 146 -4.32 4.34 -22.73
C GLY A 146 -4.52 5.66 -23.48
N ASP A 147 -5.76 6.05 -23.74
CA ASP A 147 -6.08 7.33 -24.38
C ASP A 147 -5.93 8.47 -23.38
N THR A 148 -5.39 9.61 -23.84
CA THR A 148 -5.27 10.80 -23.00
C THR A 148 -6.65 11.38 -22.69
N LEU A 149 -7.03 11.35 -21.41
CA LEU A 149 -8.25 11.99 -20.90
C LEU A 149 -8.04 13.48 -20.67
N LYS A 150 -6.91 13.82 -20.05
CA LYS A 150 -6.65 15.17 -19.56
C LYS A 150 -5.16 15.46 -19.57
N THR A 151 -4.81 16.69 -19.90
CA THR A 151 -3.47 17.23 -19.70
C THR A 151 -3.57 18.54 -18.93
N GLU A 152 -2.83 18.63 -17.84
CA GLU A 152 -2.76 19.80 -16.97
C GLU A 152 -1.35 20.41 -17.07
N TYR A 153 -1.27 21.72 -17.16
CA TYR A 153 -0.03 22.48 -17.20
C TYR A 153 0.02 23.33 -15.93
N TYR A 154 1.09 23.17 -15.17
CA TYR A 154 1.32 23.90 -13.95
C TYR A 154 2.53 24.82 -14.07
N GLU A 155 2.44 25.98 -13.41
CA GLU A 155 3.55 26.89 -13.22
C GLU A 155 3.58 27.32 -11.75
N ASN A 156 4.69 27.11 -11.05
CA ASN A 156 4.85 27.45 -9.63
C ASN A 156 3.66 27.05 -8.75
N ASP A 157 3.27 25.77 -8.81
CA ASP A 157 2.13 25.16 -8.12
C ASP A 157 0.74 25.63 -8.53
N LYS A 158 0.62 26.44 -9.57
CA LYS A 158 -0.65 26.95 -10.08
C LYS A 158 -0.99 26.24 -11.39
N LEU A 159 -2.23 25.76 -11.50
CA LEU A 159 -2.75 25.24 -12.76
C LEU A 159 -2.96 26.42 -13.73
N ILE A 160 -2.19 26.45 -14.82
CA ILE A 160 -2.27 27.49 -15.85
C ILE A 160 -3.21 27.07 -16.98
N LYS A 161 -3.24 25.78 -17.31
CA LYS A 161 -4.08 25.26 -18.40
C LYS A 161 -4.49 23.82 -18.15
N ALA A 162 -5.72 23.49 -18.48
CA ALA A 162 -6.21 22.12 -18.57
C ALA A 162 -6.82 21.89 -19.96
N ILE A 163 -6.47 20.77 -20.58
CA ILE A 163 -7.06 20.30 -21.84
C ILE A 163 -7.73 18.97 -21.55
N GLU A 164 -9.03 18.89 -21.83
CA GLU A 164 -9.83 17.67 -21.73
C GLU A 164 -10.16 17.17 -23.14
N LYS A 165 -10.22 15.85 -23.30
CA LYS A 165 -10.55 15.19 -24.57
C LYS A 165 -11.85 14.39 -24.47
#